data_AF-A0A191TKW6-F1
#
_entry.id   AF-A0A191TKW6-F1
#
_cell.length_a   1.000
_cell.length_b   1.000
_cell.length_c   1.000
_cell.angle_alpha   90.00
_cell.angle_beta   90.00
_cell.angle_gamma   90.00
#
_symmetry.space_group_name_H-M   'P 1'
#
loop_
_entity.id
_entity.type
_entity.pdbx_description
1 polymer ?
#
loop_
_entity_poly.entity_id
_entity_poly.type
_entity_poly.pdbx_seq_one_letter_code
_entity_poly.pdbx_strand_id
1 'polypeptide(L)'
;MREIRFYKVDEPYGYFSNFSPFPIFIDDERWNTVEHYFQASKFNDREIKKKIQLIVSPMEAAIEGRNKKNILREDWELIKDDIMYKALKCKFLQHPNLMHKLFSTQDCLIIEHTRNDNYWGDGGDGMGKNKLGIALMKVRDELLKLVNDKLAVLPPWIAFPTISQYDLFWRMGLGEEYLTQWSKYFLAANKGEYRKKYPETKEWEGIYD
;
A
#
# COMPACT_ATOMS: atom_id res chain seq x y z
N MET A 1 -5.38 -26.06 0.63
CA MET A 1 -5.17 -24.66 0.16
C MET A 1 -3.68 -24.38 0.27
N ARG A 2 -3.06 -23.69 -0.70
CA ARG A 2 -1.61 -23.37 -0.63
C ARG A 2 -1.39 -22.19 0.31
N GLU A 3 -0.28 -22.18 1.03
CA GLU A 3 0.07 -21.12 1.99
C GLU A 3 1.34 -20.39 1.57
N ILE A 4 1.36 -19.08 1.78
CA ILE A 4 2.54 -18.21 1.70
C ILE A 4 2.72 -17.60 3.07
N ARG A 5 3.84 -17.93 3.72
CA ARG A 5 4.22 -17.38 5.02
C ARG A 5 5.32 -16.35 4.82
N PHE A 6 5.18 -15.18 5.44
CA PHE A 6 6.17 -14.11 5.41
C PHE A 6 6.31 -13.48 6.79
N TYR A 7 7.47 -12.89 7.07
CA TYR A 7 7.66 -12.11 8.30
C TYR A 7 8.67 -10.99 8.09
N LYS A 8 9.92 -11.34 7.78
CA LYS A 8 10.98 -10.33 7.63
C LYS A 8 11.04 -9.75 6.24
N VAL A 9 11.52 -8.51 6.16
CA VAL A 9 11.57 -7.72 4.93
C VAL A 9 12.62 -8.26 3.94
N ASP A 10 13.69 -8.87 4.44
CA ASP A 10 14.81 -9.45 3.70
C ASP A 10 14.61 -10.93 3.32
N GLU A 11 13.51 -11.54 3.75
CA GLU A 11 13.13 -12.91 3.43
C GLU A 11 12.20 -12.97 2.19
N PRO A 12 12.02 -14.16 1.57
CA PRO A 12 11.00 -14.34 0.53
C PRO A 12 9.64 -13.79 0.98
N TYR A 13 8.96 -13.09 0.05
CA TYR A 13 7.69 -12.42 0.33
C TYR A 13 7.75 -11.28 1.36
N GLY A 14 8.93 -10.83 1.78
CA GLY A 14 9.12 -9.71 2.71
C GLY A 14 8.50 -8.39 2.25
N TYR A 15 8.25 -8.25 0.94
CA TYR A 15 7.48 -7.15 0.36
C TYR A 15 5.99 -7.14 0.75
N PHE A 16 5.46 -8.19 1.38
CA PHE A 16 4.12 -8.16 2.01
C PHE A 16 4.13 -7.48 3.38
N SER A 17 5.27 -7.41 4.07
CA SER A 17 5.38 -6.72 5.35
C SER A 17 5.02 -5.23 5.22
N ASN A 18 4.34 -4.68 6.23
CA ASN A 18 4.12 -3.24 6.39
C ASN A 18 5.43 -2.46 6.68
N PHE A 19 6.51 -3.16 7.02
CA PHE A 19 7.85 -2.59 7.24
C PHE A 19 8.68 -2.49 5.95
N SER A 20 8.23 -3.08 4.84
CA SER A 20 8.97 -3.03 3.60
C SER A 20 9.12 -1.60 3.07
N PRO A 21 10.29 -1.19 2.55
CA PRO A 21 10.62 0.19 2.17
C PRO A 21 10.01 0.58 0.81
N PHE A 22 8.68 0.53 0.72
CA PHE A 22 7.91 0.98 -0.43
C PHE A 22 7.09 2.20 0.01
N PRO A 23 7.55 3.42 -0.32
CA PRO A 23 6.86 4.63 0.07
C PRO A 23 5.45 4.67 -0.49
N ILE A 24 4.51 5.20 0.28
CA ILE A 24 3.13 5.41 -0.15
C ILE A 24 2.77 6.87 -0.06
N PHE A 25 1.93 7.32 -0.98
CA PHE A 25 1.27 8.61 -0.93
C PHE A 25 -0.20 8.41 -0.60
N ILE A 26 -0.65 9.03 0.48
CA ILE A 26 -2.01 8.85 0.99
C ILE A 26 -2.41 10.14 1.68
N ASP A 27 -3.59 10.65 1.33
CA ASP A 27 -4.11 11.92 1.84
C ASP A 27 -3.11 13.08 1.60
N ASP A 28 -2.53 13.15 0.40
CA ASP A 28 -1.53 14.14 -0.06
C ASP A 28 -0.21 14.16 0.72
N GLU A 29 0.02 13.14 1.56
CA GLU A 29 1.23 13.01 2.35
C GLU A 29 2.03 11.78 1.94
N ARG A 30 3.36 11.93 1.92
CA ARG A 30 4.30 10.84 1.69
C ARG A 30 4.63 10.13 3.01
N TRP A 31 4.64 8.80 2.97
CA TRP A 31 5.03 7.94 4.08
C TRP A 31 6.08 6.94 3.62
N ASN A 32 7.15 6.77 4.41
CA ASN A 32 8.27 5.88 4.05
C ASN A 32 7.84 4.41 3.91
N THR A 33 6.88 3.98 4.73
CA THR A 33 6.28 2.64 4.68
C THR A 33 4.82 2.70 5.15
N VAL A 34 4.08 1.60 4.94
CA VAL A 34 2.75 1.40 5.52
C VAL A 34 2.78 1.55 7.04
N GLU A 35 3.83 1.05 7.70
CA GLU A 35 3.99 1.16 9.15
C GLU A 35 4.01 2.62 9.62
N HIS A 36 4.69 3.52 8.92
CA HIS A 36 4.73 4.94 9.32
C HIS A 36 3.33 5.56 9.30
N TYR A 37 2.57 5.33 8.22
CA TYR A 37 1.19 5.83 8.11
C TYR A 37 0.29 5.23 9.20
N PHE A 38 0.39 3.92 9.42
CA PHE A 38 -0.41 3.21 10.42
C PHE A 38 -0.15 3.73 11.84
N GLN A 39 1.12 3.93 12.19
CA GLN A 39 1.51 4.44 13.51
C GLN A 39 1.12 5.90 13.71
N ALA A 40 1.28 6.76 12.69
CA ALA A 40 0.85 8.15 12.76
C ALA A 40 -0.69 8.30 12.86
N SER A 41 -1.43 7.42 12.18
CA SER A 41 -2.91 7.43 12.17
C SER A 41 -3.55 7.14 13.52
N LYS A 42 -2.78 6.66 14.50
CA LYS A 42 -3.20 6.45 15.89
C LYS A 42 -3.51 7.74 16.64
N PHE A 43 -2.97 8.87 16.19
CA PHE A 43 -3.02 10.12 16.91
C PHE A 43 -3.88 11.14 16.17
N ASN A 44 -4.51 12.07 16.88
CA ASN A 44 -5.08 13.28 16.27
C ASN A 44 -4.08 14.45 16.29
N ASP A 45 -3.07 14.37 17.16
CA ASP A 45 -2.01 15.36 17.29
C ASP A 45 -1.12 15.42 16.03
N ARG A 46 -1.07 16.60 15.43
CA ARG A 46 -0.31 16.85 14.19
C ARG A 46 1.19 16.78 14.39
N GLU A 47 1.70 17.18 15.54
CA GLU A 47 3.14 17.19 15.82
C GLU A 47 3.66 15.77 16.05
N ILE A 48 2.86 14.91 16.69
CA ILE A 48 3.18 13.47 16.81
C ILE A 48 3.17 12.81 15.42
N LYS A 49 2.17 13.10 14.58
CA LYS A 49 2.12 12.59 13.20
C LYS A 49 3.35 12.97 12.39
N LYS A 50 3.71 14.26 12.38
CA LYS A 50 4.91 14.76 11.69
C LYS A 50 6.19 14.13 12.24
N LYS A 51 6.30 14.00 13.56
CA LYS A 51 7.44 13.32 14.19
C LYS A 51 7.60 11.90 13.66
N ILE A 52 6.52 11.12 13.62
CA ILE A 52 6.53 9.76 13.07
C ILE A 52 6.87 9.78 11.57
N GLN A 53 6.30 10.71 10.81
CA GLN A 53 6.57 10.84 9.37
C GLN A 53 8.04 11.10 9.05
N LEU A 54 8.75 11.86 9.89
CA LEU A 54 10.17 12.20 9.74
C LEU A 54 11.13 11.09 10.17
N ILE A 55 10.64 10.06 10.88
CA ILE A 55 11.46 8.90 11.24
C ILE A 55 11.82 8.12 9.97
N VAL A 56 13.07 7.66 9.89
CA VAL A 56 13.56 6.89 8.74
C VAL A 56 13.25 5.41 8.90
N SER A 57 13.46 4.85 10.11
CA SER A 57 13.29 3.43 10.37
C SER A 57 11.84 3.08 10.71
N PRO A 58 11.21 2.10 10.02
CA PRO A 58 9.87 1.64 10.38
C PRO A 58 9.80 1.07 11.80
N MET A 59 10.91 0.51 12.30
CA MET A 59 10.99 0.04 13.69
C MET A 59 10.92 1.20 14.69
N GLU A 60 11.63 2.29 14.43
CA GLU A 60 11.59 3.48 15.28
C GLU A 60 10.22 4.16 15.23
N ALA A 61 9.58 4.19 14.05
CA ALA A 61 8.21 4.68 13.89
C ALA A 61 7.22 3.83 14.71
N ALA A 62 7.40 2.50 14.71
CA ALA A 62 6.61 1.59 15.53
C ALA A 62 6.86 1.74 17.04
N ILE A 63 8.08 2.10 17.45
CA ILE A 63 8.40 2.42 18.85
C ILE A 63 7.70 3.72 19.27
N GLU A 64 7.80 4.78 18.47
CA GLU A 64 7.17 6.07 18.75
C GLU A 64 5.64 5.95 18.76
N GLY A 65 5.05 5.23 17.81
CA GLY A 65 3.60 5.01 17.77
C GLY A 65 3.06 4.06 18.85
N ARG A 66 3.94 3.41 19.62
CA ARG A 66 3.61 2.63 20.83
C ARG A 66 3.96 3.36 22.13
N ASN A 67 4.47 4.58 22.04
CA ASN A 67 4.79 5.38 23.21
C ASN A 67 3.52 5.73 24.00
N LYS A 68 3.38 5.17 25.20
CA LYS A 68 2.20 5.33 26.08
C LYS A 68 1.99 6.76 26.58
N LYS A 69 2.96 7.66 26.38
CA LYS A 69 2.81 9.09 26.70
C LYS A 69 1.92 9.82 25.69
N ASN A 70 1.75 9.27 24.51
CA ASN A 70 0.96 9.86 23.43
C ASN A 70 -0.51 9.43 23.57
N ILE A 71 -1.45 10.36 23.39
CA ILE A 71 -2.88 10.11 23.51
C ILE A 71 -3.41 9.56 22.19
N LEU A 72 -3.87 8.30 22.20
CA LEU A 72 -4.54 7.68 21.06
C LEU A 72 -5.87 8.37 20.79
N ARG A 73 -6.27 8.39 19.51
CA ARG A 73 -7.64 8.73 19.13
C ARG A 73 -8.64 7.71 19.70
N GLU A 74 -9.82 8.19 20.08
CA GLU A 74 -10.83 7.41 20.81
C GLU A 74 -11.38 6.22 20.02
N ASP A 75 -11.50 6.36 18.70
CA ASP A 75 -12.02 5.35 17.77
C ASP A 75 -10.96 4.40 17.22
N TRP A 76 -9.71 4.43 17.73
CA TRP A 76 -8.58 3.69 17.16
C TRP A 76 -8.87 2.19 16.98
N GLU A 77 -9.42 1.53 18.00
CA GLU A 77 -9.70 0.10 17.95
C GLU A 77 -10.75 -0.27 16.90
N LEU A 78 -11.65 0.67 16.55
CA LEU A 78 -12.67 0.47 15.53
C LEU A 78 -12.11 0.62 14.12
N ILE A 79 -11.16 1.54 13.90
CA ILE A 79 -10.72 1.93 12.56
C ILE A 79 -9.37 1.34 12.13
N LYS A 80 -8.59 0.76 13.04
CA LYS A 80 -7.21 0.30 12.75
C LYS A 80 -7.13 -0.67 11.57
N ASP A 81 -8.14 -1.54 11.44
CA ASP A 81 -8.24 -2.49 10.32
C ASP A 81 -8.41 -1.76 8.98
N ASP A 82 -9.26 -0.73 8.95
CA ASP A 82 -9.50 0.08 7.75
C ASP A 82 -8.30 0.95 7.39
N ILE A 83 -7.60 1.52 8.38
CA ILE A 83 -6.36 2.27 8.18
C ILE A 83 -5.29 1.39 7.55
N MET A 84 -5.06 0.18 8.10
CA MET A 84 -4.10 -0.77 7.54
C MET A 84 -4.50 -1.18 6.11
N TYR A 85 -5.77 -1.51 5.92
CA TYR A 85 -6.33 -1.88 4.62
C TYR A 85 -6.11 -0.78 3.57
N LYS A 86 -6.45 0.47 3.90
CA LYS A 86 -6.28 1.63 3.03
C LYS A 86 -4.81 1.81 2.63
N ALA A 87 -3.89 1.73 3.60
CA ALA A 87 -2.46 1.87 3.37
C ALA A 87 -1.87 0.75 2.50
N LEU A 88 -2.27 -0.51 2.73
CA LEU A 88 -1.90 -1.63 1.88
C LEU A 88 -2.43 -1.45 0.46
N LYS A 89 -3.70 -1.04 0.31
CA LYS A 89 -4.29 -0.79 -1.01
C LYS A 89 -3.49 0.28 -1.77
N CYS A 90 -3.13 1.39 -1.13
CA CYS A 90 -2.25 2.40 -1.72
C CYS A 90 -0.90 1.81 -2.13
N LYS A 91 -0.24 1.04 -1.25
CA LYS A 91 1.03 0.37 -1.55
C LYS A 91 0.95 -0.48 -2.83
N PHE A 92 -0.06 -1.33 -2.97
CA PHE A 92 -0.17 -2.20 -4.14
C PHE A 92 -0.64 -1.45 -5.40
N LEU A 93 -1.45 -0.39 -5.27
CA LEU A 93 -1.81 0.47 -6.41
C LEU A 93 -0.62 1.27 -6.96
N GLN A 94 0.22 1.79 -6.06
CA GLN A 94 1.29 2.73 -6.40
C GLN A 94 2.60 2.03 -6.81
N HIS A 95 2.68 0.72 -6.62
CA HIS A 95 3.85 -0.10 -6.96
C HIS A 95 3.43 -1.26 -7.88
N PRO A 96 3.39 -1.07 -9.21
CA PRO A 96 2.89 -2.09 -10.14
C PRO A 96 3.59 -3.44 -10.00
N ASN A 97 4.91 -3.45 -9.80
CA ASN A 97 5.68 -4.68 -9.55
C ASN A 97 5.21 -5.43 -8.30
N LEU A 98 4.77 -4.72 -7.24
CA LEU A 98 4.20 -5.36 -6.06
C LEU A 98 2.79 -5.87 -6.32
N MET A 99 1.99 -5.12 -7.08
CA MET A 99 0.67 -5.56 -7.51
C MET A 99 0.75 -6.90 -8.24
N HIS A 100 1.70 -7.03 -9.18
CA HIS A 100 1.91 -8.27 -9.94
C HIS A 100 2.34 -9.42 -9.03
N LYS A 101 3.22 -9.17 -8.05
CA LYS A 101 3.61 -10.14 -7.03
C LYS A 101 2.44 -10.54 -6.12
N LEU A 102 1.53 -9.63 -5.82
CA LEU A 102 0.31 -9.94 -5.07
C LEU A 102 -0.62 -10.83 -5.91
N PHE A 103 -0.80 -10.54 -7.20
CA PHE A 103 -1.60 -11.37 -8.10
C PHE A 103 -1.01 -12.76 -8.37
N SER A 104 0.32 -12.89 -8.35
CA SER A 104 0.99 -14.18 -8.54
C SER A 104 0.73 -15.15 -7.39
N THR A 105 0.27 -14.67 -6.24
CA THR A 105 -0.18 -15.52 -5.11
C THR A 105 -1.45 -16.30 -5.41
N GLN A 106 -2.21 -15.94 -6.45
CA GLN A 106 -3.44 -16.63 -6.86
C GLN A 106 -4.41 -16.78 -5.68
N ASP A 107 -4.78 -18.02 -5.36
CA ASP A 107 -5.68 -18.43 -4.29
C ASP A 107 -4.95 -18.78 -2.98
N CYS A 108 -3.64 -18.57 -2.90
CA CYS A 108 -2.86 -18.88 -1.70
C CYS A 108 -3.35 -18.05 -0.50
N LEU A 109 -3.36 -18.68 0.67
CA LEU A 109 -3.45 -17.99 1.95
C LEU A 109 -2.17 -17.23 2.19
N ILE A 110 -2.29 -15.94 2.46
CA ILE A 110 -1.16 -15.08 2.82
C ILE A 110 -1.16 -14.96 4.34
N ILE A 111 -0.05 -15.33 4.98
CA ILE A 111 0.07 -15.45 6.44
C ILE A 111 1.30 -14.68 6.91
N GLU A 112 1.08 -13.69 7.77
CA GLU A 112 2.18 -13.07 8.53
C GLU A 112 2.56 -14.01 9.68
N HIS A 113 3.65 -14.74 9.50
CA HIS A 113 4.03 -15.84 10.39
C HIS A 113 4.99 -15.37 11.48
N THR A 114 4.47 -15.05 12.66
CA THR A 114 5.28 -14.49 13.75
C THR A 114 4.74 -14.83 15.13
N ARG A 115 5.67 -15.13 16.05
CA ARG A 115 5.37 -15.35 17.48
C ARG A 115 5.13 -14.06 18.26
N ASN A 116 5.37 -12.91 17.64
CA ASN A 116 5.40 -11.62 18.32
C ASN A 116 4.08 -10.85 18.21
N ASP A 117 3.13 -11.29 17.37
CA ASP A 117 1.86 -10.62 17.14
C ASP A 117 0.73 -11.63 16.86
N ASN A 118 -0.28 -11.66 17.73
CA ASN A 118 -1.46 -12.52 17.61
C ASN A 118 -2.65 -11.81 16.92
N TYR A 119 -2.55 -10.51 16.64
CA TYR A 119 -3.61 -9.74 15.99
C TYR A 119 -3.32 -9.60 14.49
N TRP A 120 -2.18 -9.01 14.13
CA TRP A 120 -1.80 -8.84 12.72
C TRP A 120 -1.23 -10.12 12.13
N GLY A 121 -0.44 -10.84 12.94
CA GLY A 121 0.11 -12.15 12.61
C GLY A 121 -0.70 -13.34 13.11
N ASP A 122 -0.19 -14.53 12.82
CA ASP A 122 -0.77 -15.82 13.19
C ASP A 122 -0.31 -16.36 14.55
N GLY A 123 0.49 -15.61 15.31
CA GLY A 123 1.04 -16.05 16.60
C GLY A 123 2.14 -17.11 16.51
N GLY A 124 2.54 -17.53 15.31
CA GLY A 124 3.57 -18.54 15.06
C GLY A 124 3.11 -19.99 15.30
N ASP A 125 2.01 -20.19 16.00
CA ASP A 125 1.30 -21.47 16.18
C ASP A 125 0.03 -21.57 15.33
N GLY A 126 -0.35 -20.49 14.64
CA GLY A 126 -1.55 -20.41 13.82
C GLY A 126 -2.81 -20.00 14.59
N MET A 127 -2.71 -19.70 15.89
CA MET A 127 -3.86 -19.28 16.72
C MET A 127 -4.14 -17.78 16.67
N GLY A 128 -3.22 -16.98 16.12
CA GLY A 128 -3.40 -15.56 15.89
C GLY A 128 -4.43 -15.26 14.78
N LYS A 129 -4.88 -14.01 14.71
CA LYS A 129 -5.96 -13.60 13.81
C LYS A 129 -5.51 -13.41 12.35
N ASN A 130 -4.20 -13.29 12.10
CA ASN A 130 -3.62 -13.03 10.77
C ASN A 130 -4.32 -11.88 10.01
N LYS A 131 -4.67 -10.79 10.72
CA LYS A 131 -5.40 -9.66 10.12
C LYS A 131 -4.65 -9.04 8.96
N LEU A 132 -3.32 -9.04 8.99
CA LEU A 132 -2.51 -8.48 7.89
C LEU A 132 -2.65 -9.33 6.63
N GLY A 133 -2.51 -10.65 6.77
CA GLY A 133 -2.73 -11.59 5.68
C GLY A 133 -4.13 -11.50 5.07
N ILE A 134 -5.16 -11.40 5.93
CA ILE A 134 -6.55 -11.20 5.50
C ILE A 134 -6.71 -9.88 4.71
N ALA A 135 -6.12 -8.79 5.20
CA ALA A 135 -6.15 -7.50 4.50
C ALA A 135 -5.45 -7.57 3.14
N LEU A 136 -4.29 -8.24 3.04
CA LEU A 136 -3.58 -8.45 1.77
C LEU A 136 -4.41 -9.24 0.76
N MET A 137 -5.09 -10.31 1.20
CA MET A 137 -5.99 -11.08 0.34
C MET A 137 -7.20 -10.25 -0.10
N LYS A 138 -7.78 -9.43 0.79
CA LYS A 138 -8.84 -8.49 0.43
C LYS A 138 -8.38 -7.49 -0.64
N VAL A 139 -7.19 -6.91 -0.47
CA VAL A 139 -6.59 -6.00 -1.47
C VAL A 139 -6.41 -6.73 -2.80
N ARG A 140 -5.86 -7.96 -2.79
CA ARG A 140 -5.69 -8.79 -3.99
C ARG A 140 -7.01 -8.95 -4.74
N ASP A 141 -8.06 -9.37 -4.03
CA ASP A 141 -9.36 -9.68 -4.63
C ASP A 141 -10.07 -8.42 -5.15
N GLU A 142 -9.90 -7.27 -4.50
CA GLU A 142 -10.42 -6.00 -5.01
C GLU A 142 -9.65 -5.52 -6.25
N LEU A 143 -8.32 -5.57 -6.23
CA LEU A 143 -7.51 -5.12 -7.37
C LEU A 143 -7.67 -6.03 -8.60
N LEU A 144 -7.88 -7.34 -8.41
CA LEU A 144 -8.20 -8.27 -9.51
C LEU A 144 -9.54 -7.95 -10.21
N LYS A 145 -10.49 -7.27 -9.53
CA LYS A 145 -11.74 -6.82 -10.17
C LYS A 145 -11.51 -5.57 -11.04
N LEU A 146 -10.52 -4.76 -10.70
CA LEU A 146 -10.16 -3.57 -11.47
C LEU A 146 -9.31 -3.93 -12.70
N VAL A 147 -8.49 -4.97 -12.58
CA VAL A 147 -7.44 -5.31 -13.54
C VAL A 147 -7.66 -6.70 -14.14
N ASN A 148 -7.76 -6.79 -15.48
CA ASN A 148 -7.92 -8.06 -16.19
C ASN A 148 -6.58 -8.64 -16.67
N ASP A 149 -5.64 -7.76 -17.01
CA ASP A 149 -4.27 -8.10 -17.33
C ASP A 149 -3.42 -8.02 -16.06
N LYS A 150 -2.94 -9.15 -15.55
CA LYS A 150 -2.14 -9.21 -14.32
C LYS A 150 -0.83 -8.41 -14.38
N LEU A 151 -0.42 -7.97 -15.56
CA LEU A 151 0.74 -7.11 -15.79
C LEU A 151 0.38 -5.63 -16.01
N ALA A 152 -0.89 -5.26 -15.88
CA ALA A 152 -1.30 -3.89 -16.10
C ALA A 152 -0.63 -2.92 -15.12
N VAL A 153 -0.25 -1.77 -15.66
CA VAL A 153 0.01 -0.57 -14.87
C VAL A 153 -1.24 0.30 -14.97
N LEU A 154 -1.81 0.68 -13.83
CA LEU A 154 -3.01 1.50 -13.80
C LEU A 154 -2.70 2.96 -14.16
N PRO A 155 -3.69 3.73 -14.67
CA PRO A 155 -3.47 5.14 -14.93
C PRO A 155 -3.15 5.92 -13.64
N PRO A 156 -2.42 7.04 -13.74
CA PRO A 156 -2.02 7.88 -12.62
C PRO A 156 -3.17 8.26 -11.68
N TRP A 157 -4.33 8.65 -12.23
CA TRP A 157 -5.50 9.06 -11.45
C TRP A 157 -6.19 7.92 -10.68
N ILE A 158 -5.88 6.66 -11.00
CA ILE A 158 -6.36 5.51 -10.22
C ILE A 158 -5.37 5.17 -9.11
N ALA A 159 -4.07 5.24 -9.39
CA ALA A 159 -3.02 4.93 -8.41
C ALA A 159 -2.79 6.05 -7.38
N PHE A 160 -2.97 7.30 -7.79
CA PHE A 160 -2.79 8.51 -7.00
C PHE A 160 -4.00 9.43 -7.16
N PRO A 161 -5.18 9.03 -6.65
CA PRO A 161 -6.45 9.73 -6.93
C PRO A 161 -6.56 11.12 -6.31
N THR A 162 -5.71 11.47 -5.34
CA THR A 162 -5.71 12.78 -4.68
C THR A 162 -4.68 13.74 -5.27
N ILE A 163 -3.73 13.24 -6.07
CA ILE A 163 -2.63 14.06 -6.60
C ILE A 163 -3.05 14.68 -7.93
N SER A 164 -3.05 16.01 -7.98
CA SER A 164 -3.32 16.75 -9.21
C SER A 164 -2.30 16.42 -10.29
N GLN A 165 -2.70 16.39 -11.57
CA GLN A 165 -1.79 16.20 -12.70
C GLN A 165 -0.68 17.27 -12.77
N TYR A 166 -0.92 18.45 -12.19
CA TYR A 166 0.01 19.58 -12.21
C TYR A 166 0.97 19.59 -11.01
N ASP A 167 0.83 18.66 -10.08
CA ASP A 167 1.64 18.60 -8.88
C ASP A 167 3.12 18.28 -9.19
N LEU A 168 4.03 18.85 -8.42
CA LEU A 168 5.47 18.60 -8.53
C LEU A 168 5.83 17.13 -8.22
N PHE A 169 4.96 16.41 -7.51
CA PHE A 169 5.04 14.97 -7.29
C PHE A 169 5.36 14.19 -8.55
N TRP A 170 4.77 14.56 -9.69
CA TRP A 170 4.96 13.88 -10.97
C TRP A 170 6.32 14.11 -11.62
N ARG A 171 7.11 15.06 -11.10
CA ARG A 171 8.39 15.48 -11.66
C ARG A 171 9.59 14.95 -10.88
N MET A 172 9.37 14.18 -9.82
CA MET A 172 10.46 13.63 -9.02
C MET A 172 10.07 12.36 -8.25
N GLY A 173 11.04 11.47 -8.04
CA GLY A 173 10.89 10.32 -7.15
C GLY A 173 9.76 9.38 -7.58
N LEU A 174 8.88 9.02 -6.64
CA LEU A 174 7.85 7.99 -6.88
C LEU A 174 6.89 8.36 -8.02
N GLY A 175 6.48 9.62 -8.13
CA GLY A 175 5.53 10.04 -9.18
C GLY A 175 6.13 9.95 -10.57
N GLU A 176 7.37 10.42 -10.72
CA GLU A 176 8.15 10.30 -11.97
C GLU A 176 8.40 8.84 -12.35
N GLU A 177 8.81 8.00 -11.39
CA GLU A 177 9.01 6.56 -11.61
C GLU A 177 7.70 5.87 -12.02
N TYR A 178 6.58 6.26 -11.42
CA TYR A 178 5.27 5.70 -11.76
C TYR A 178 4.84 6.11 -13.17
N LEU A 179 4.93 7.40 -13.52
CA LEU A 179 4.62 7.88 -14.86
C LEU A 179 5.50 7.21 -15.92
N THR A 180 6.78 7.01 -15.62
CA THR A 180 7.69 6.31 -16.52
C THR A 180 7.25 4.85 -16.77
N GLN A 181 6.86 4.13 -15.71
CA GLN A 181 6.35 2.76 -15.83
C GLN A 181 5.03 2.71 -16.58
N TRP A 182 4.10 3.61 -16.24
CA TRP A 182 2.79 3.70 -16.88
C TRP A 182 2.90 4.02 -18.36
N SER A 183 3.68 5.03 -18.75
CA SER A 183 3.90 5.40 -20.15
C SER A 183 4.51 4.25 -20.95
N LYS A 184 5.51 3.55 -20.40
CA LYS A 184 6.09 2.36 -21.05
C LYS A 184 5.06 1.26 -21.26
N TYR A 185 4.25 0.97 -20.23
CA TYR A 185 3.19 -0.04 -20.34
C TYR A 185 2.12 0.37 -21.37
N PHE A 186 1.63 1.62 -21.30
CA PHE A 186 0.61 2.14 -22.21
C PHE A 186 1.08 2.13 -23.68
N LEU A 187 2.34 2.45 -23.95
CA LEU A 187 2.93 2.39 -25.29
C LEU A 187 3.02 0.96 -25.85
N ALA A 188 3.18 -0.04 -24.98
CA ALA A 188 3.25 -1.44 -25.37
C ALA A 188 1.86 -2.12 -25.42
N ALA A 189 0.86 -1.56 -24.74
CA ALA A 189 -0.49 -2.13 -24.63
C ALA A 189 -1.37 -1.82 -25.85
N ASN A 190 -2.51 -2.50 -25.95
CA ASN A 190 -3.58 -2.11 -26.87
C ASN A 190 -4.24 -0.80 -26.39
N LYS A 191 -3.77 0.33 -26.94
CA LYS A 191 -4.22 1.68 -26.54
C LYS A 191 -5.73 1.85 -26.60
N GLY A 192 -6.40 1.30 -27.62
CA GLY A 192 -7.85 1.43 -27.77
C GLY A 192 -8.63 0.71 -26.67
N GLU A 193 -8.19 -0.48 -26.29
CA GLU A 193 -8.78 -1.23 -25.18
C GLU A 193 -8.47 -0.56 -23.83
N TYR A 194 -7.22 -0.10 -23.64
CA TYR A 194 -6.80 0.56 -22.42
C TYR A 194 -7.58 1.86 -22.17
N ARG A 195 -7.72 2.72 -23.18
CA ARG A 195 -8.50 3.97 -23.13
C ARG A 195 -9.98 3.71 -22.80
N LYS A 196 -10.59 2.69 -23.39
CA LYS A 196 -11.99 2.31 -23.10
C LYS A 196 -12.17 1.83 -21.67
N LYS A 197 -11.20 1.07 -21.16
CA LYS A 197 -11.25 0.50 -19.82
C LYS A 197 -10.99 1.56 -18.74
N TYR A 198 -10.08 2.48 -19.01
CA TYR A 198 -9.69 3.53 -18.09
C TYR A 198 -9.88 4.90 -18.75
N PRO A 199 -11.13 5.39 -18.81
CA PRO A 199 -11.40 6.70 -19.37
C PRO A 199 -10.70 7.79 -18.56
N GLU A 200 -10.29 8.84 -19.25
CA GLU A 200 -9.72 10.04 -18.65
C GLU A 200 -10.74 10.68 -17.71
N THR A 201 -10.25 11.29 -16.64
CA THR A 201 -11.06 12.21 -15.86
C THR A 201 -10.97 13.60 -16.49
N LYS A 202 -11.88 14.51 -16.11
CA LYS A 202 -11.85 15.90 -16.58
C LYS A 202 -10.51 16.59 -16.35
N GLU A 203 -9.83 16.25 -15.25
CA GLU A 203 -8.51 16.77 -14.99
C GLU A 203 -7.51 16.18 -15.99
N TRP A 204 -7.48 14.86 -16.16
CA TRP A 204 -6.48 14.17 -16.98
C TRP A 204 -6.83 14.11 -18.48
N GLU A 205 -7.60 15.08 -18.99
CA GLU A 205 -8.03 15.11 -20.40
C GLU A 205 -6.85 15.32 -21.35
N GLY A 206 -6.76 14.48 -22.38
CA GLY A 206 -5.69 14.50 -23.38
C GLY A 206 -4.38 13.84 -22.95
N ILE A 207 -4.31 13.23 -21.75
CA ILE A 207 -3.09 12.57 -21.26
C ILE A 207 -2.64 11.40 -22.15
N TYR A 208 -3.56 10.79 -22.89
CA TYR A 208 -3.23 9.68 -23.77
C TYR A 208 -2.69 10.08 -25.14
N ASP A 209 -2.79 11.35 -25.53
CA ASP A 209 -2.46 11.86 -26.87
C ASP A 209 -1.01 12.37 -26.97
#